data_AF-A0AAD6F733-F1
#
_entry.id   AF-A0AAD6F733-F1
#
_cell.length_a   1.000
_cell.length_b   1.000
_cell.length_c   1.000
_cell.angle_alpha   90.00
_cell.angle_beta   90.00
_cell.angle_gamma   90.00
#
_symmetry.space_group_name_H-M   'P 1'
#
loop_
_entity.id
_entity.type
_entity.pdbx_description
1 polymer ?
#
loop_
_entity_poly.entity_id
_entity_poly.type
_entity_poly.pdbx_seq_one_letter_code
_entity_poly.pdbx_strand_id
1 'polypeptide(L)'
;MHKRHDKPTLCLFLVSKKVLIVYAHQSSGSFNSAAKDAAVEVLTAKGCAVEVSDLYAMTFKATATAEDITGKVKNADHFCYGEETKLAWEAGKLTADISEEQRKLTEADLVIFQFPMYWFTVPAIMKGWMDRVLTLGFAFTHEKRYSQGIFKDKQAMLSFTTGSQESMFSANGINGDMNVTLWPLQNGILHYCGFQVLAPQIFWAPSHVPSEARGTMLESWRTRMQGLLGENPLAFTPLDCFDGEKGYQLKPEVHEKHAAKEFGLTVGNHLGKALPPNNQMKAGSSGSFNSAAKDAAVEVLTAKGCAVEVSDLYAMMFKATATAEDITGKVKNADHFCYGEETKLAWEAGKLTADISEEQRKLTEADLVIFQFPMYWFTVPAIMKGWMDRVLTLGFAFTHEKRYTQGIFKDKKAMLSFTTGSQESMFSANGINGDMNVTLWPLQNGILHYCGFQVLAPQIFWAPSHVPSEARGTMLEGWRTRMQGLLGENPLAFTPLDYFDGEKGYQLKPEVHEKHAAKEFGLTVGNHLGKALPPNNQMKAGV
;
A
#
# COMPACT_ATOMS: atom_id res chain seq x y z
N MET A 1 -4.99 -53.84 -28.32
CA MET A 1 -4.85 -52.57 -29.06
C MET A 1 -5.80 -51.54 -28.46
N HIS A 2 -5.31 -50.67 -27.57
CA HIS A 2 -6.04 -49.48 -27.12
C HIS A 2 -5.06 -48.31 -27.23
N LYS A 3 -5.28 -47.47 -28.25
CA LYS A 3 -4.49 -46.26 -28.48
C LYS A 3 -4.83 -45.24 -27.38
N ARG A 4 -3.83 -44.84 -26.59
CA ARG A 4 -3.91 -43.66 -25.73
C ARG A 4 -3.95 -42.42 -26.63
N HIS A 5 -4.97 -41.59 -26.44
CA HIS A 5 -4.97 -40.22 -26.92
C HIS A 5 -4.14 -39.37 -25.96
N ASP A 6 -2.95 -38.96 -26.39
CA ASP A 6 -2.23 -37.87 -25.75
C ASP A 6 -2.97 -36.55 -26.05
N LYS A 7 -3.43 -35.87 -25.00
CA LYS A 7 -3.86 -34.48 -25.08
C LYS A 7 -2.60 -33.60 -25.07
N PRO A 8 -2.46 -32.62 -25.97
CA PRO A 8 -1.32 -31.71 -25.95
C PRO A 8 -1.44 -30.78 -24.73
N THR A 9 -0.38 -30.76 -23.92
CA THR A 9 -0.18 -29.79 -22.84
C THR A 9 -0.15 -28.39 -23.46
N LEU A 10 -1.18 -27.60 -23.20
CA LEU A 10 -1.25 -26.19 -23.59
C LEU A 10 -0.20 -25.43 -22.76
N CYS A 11 1.00 -25.26 -23.32
CA CYS A 11 1.99 -24.32 -22.79
C CYS A 11 1.38 -22.92 -22.92
N LEU A 12 0.86 -22.36 -21.83
CA LEU A 12 0.56 -20.94 -21.74
C LEU A 12 1.88 -20.20 -21.94
N PHE A 13 2.13 -19.67 -23.13
CA PHE A 13 3.16 -18.66 -23.33
C PHE A 13 2.73 -17.44 -22.48
N LEU A 14 3.40 -17.21 -21.36
CA LEU A 14 3.28 -15.96 -20.63
C LEU A 14 3.74 -14.85 -21.58
N VAL A 15 2.80 -14.04 -22.08
CA VAL A 15 3.10 -12.91 -22.94
C VAL A 15 3.89 -11.89 -22.12
N SER A 16 5.13 -11.60 -22.53
CA SER A 16 5.98 -10.60 -21.91
C SER A 16 5.30 -9.22 -21.99
N LYS A 17 5.19 -8.54 -20.85
CA LYS A 17 4.66 -7.18 -20.77
C LYS A 17 5.61 -6.20 -21.46
N LYS A 18 5.07 -5.26 -22.24
CA LYS A 18 5.84 -4.23 -22.93
C LYS A 18 5.79 -2.91 -22.17
N VAL A 19 6.95 -2.28 -21.99
CA VAL A 19 7.09 -1.00 -21.31
C VAL A 19 7.75 0.01 -22.25
N LEU A 20 7.14 1.17 -22.41
CA LEU A 20 7.76 2.32 -23.07
C LEU A 20 8.21 3.34 -22.02
N ILE A 21 9.48 3.72 -22.05
CA ILE A 21 9.99 4.85 -21.25
C ILE A 21 10.26 6.03 -22.18
N VAL A 22 9.48 7.09 -22.04
CA VAL A 22 9.69 8.38 -22.73
C VAL A 22 10.57 9.24 -21.84
N TYR A 23 11.81 9.49 -22.27
CA TYR A 23 12.85 10.12 -21.47
C TYR A 23 13.25 11.49 -22.04
N ALA A 24 13.26 12.52 -21.20
CA ALA A 24 13.60 13.89 -21.61
C ALA A 24 14.68 14.51 -20.70
N HIS A 25 15.94 14.14 -20.93
CA HIS A 25 17.07 14.90 -20.38
C HIS A 25 18.31 14.74 -21.27
N GLN A 26 19.04 15.82 -21.48
CA GLN A 26 20.18 15.91 -22.40
C GLN A 26 21.50 15.29 -21.91
N SER A 27 21.53 14.68 -20.72
CA SER A 27 22.77 14.26 -20.07
C SER A 27 22.64 12.89 -19.44
N SER A 28 23.50 11.97 -19.89
CA SER A 28 23.66 10.63 -19.33
C SER A 28 24.18 10.61 -17.90
N GLY A 29 24.82 11.70 -17.45
CA GLY A 29 25.27 11.88 -16.06
C GLY A 29 24.19 12.43 -15.12
N SER A 30 22.97 12.68 -15.62
CA SER A 30 21.89 13.23 -14.81
C SER A 30 21.27 12.19 -13.89
N PHE A 31 20.71 12.65 -12.76
CA PHE A 31 19.89 11.78 -11.90
C PHE A 31 18.67 11.21 -12.63
N ASN A 32 18.11 11.95 -13.60
CA ASN A 32 17.04 11.44 -14.46
C ASN A 32 17.52 10.26 -15.33
N SER A 33 18.77 10.30 -15.84
CA SER A 33 19.33 9.14 -16.55
C SER A 33 19.42 7.94 -15.61
N ALA A 34 19.97 8.13 -14.42
CA ALA A 34 20.10 7.06 -13.43
C ALA A 34 18.75 6.44 -13.03
N ALA A 35 17.70 7.26 -12.87
CA ALA A 35 16.35 6.77 -12.58
C ALA A 35 15.74 5.98 -13.75
N LYS A 36 15.94 6.44 -14.99
CA LYS A 36 15.56 5.72 -16.22
C LYS A 36 16.32 4.39 -16.33
N ASP A 37 17.64 4.40 -16.13
CA ASP A 37 18.48 3.20 -16.21
C ASP A 37 18.09 2.16 -15.15
N ALA A 38 17.80 2.60 -13.92
CA ALA A 38 17.29 1.74 -12.85
C ALA A 38 15.92 1.10 -13.20
N ALA A 39 15.03 1.84 -13.85
CA ALA A 39 13.75 1.30 -14.30
C ALA A 39 13.93 0.25 -15.41
N VAL A 40 14.79 0.52 -16.40
CA VAL A 40 15.13 -0.43 -17.47
C VAL A 40 15.70 -1.71 -16.88
N GLU A 41 16.67 -1.59 -15.95
CA GLU A 41 17.32 -2.71 -15.27
C GLU A 41 16.30 -3.63 -14.59
N VAL A 42 15.47 -3.09 -13.69
CA VAL A 42 14.54 -3.89 -12.89
C VAL A 42 13.42 -4.48 -13.74
N LEU A 43 12.84 -3.72 -14.67
CA LEU A 43 11.73 -4.19 -15.49
C LEU A 43 12.18 -5.27 -16.49
N THR A 44 13.39 -5.13 -17.05
CA THR A 44 13.99 -6.16 -17.89
C THR A 44 14.26 -7.43 -17.09
N ALA A 45 14.80 -7.31 -15.86
CA ALA A 45 15.00 -8.45 -14.97
C ALA A 45 13.68 -9.16 -14.57
N LYS A 46 12.55 -8.44 -14.58
CA LYS A 46 11.20 -8.98 -14.38
C LYS A 46 10.59 -9.61 -15.65
N GLY A 47 11.34 -9.68 -16.74
CA GLY A 47 10.89 -10.28 -18.00
C GLY A 47 10.02 -9.36 -18.85
N CYS A 48 10.01 -8.04 -18.60
CA CYS A 48 9.36 -7.08 -19.49
C CYS A 48 10.25 -6.76 -20.70
N ALA A 49 9.64 -6.54 -21.86
CA ALA A 49 10.31 -5.94 -23.00
C ALA A 49 10.27 -4.41 -22.86
N VAL A 50 11.41 -3.77 -22.63
CA VAL A 50 11.51 -2.33 -22.37
C VAL A 50 12.06 -1.61 -23.61
N GLU A 51 11.31 -0.65 -24.14
CA GLU A 51 11.76 0.29 -25.17
C GLU A 51 11.92 1.70 -24.57
N VAL A 52 12.93 2.44 -25.03
CA VAL A 52 13.20 3.80 -24.55
C VAL A 52 13.15 4.78 -25.73
N SER A 53 12.35 5.83 -25.58
CA SER A 53 12.38 7.01 -26.44
C SER A 53 13.14 8.13 -25.75
N ASP A 54 14.46 8.17 -25.95
CA ASP A 54 15.32 9.26 -25.48
C ASP A 54 15.18 10.46 -26.42
N LEU A 55 14.33 11.40 -26.04
CA LEU A 55 13.92 12.49 -26.92
C LEU A 55 15.10 13.39 -27.34
N TYR A 56 16.11 13.55 -26.46
CA TYR A 56 17.29 14.34 -26.78
C TYR A 56 18.25 13.57 -27.70
N ALA A 57 18.49 12.28 -27.43
CA ALA A 57 19.33 11.45 -28.30
C ALA A 57 18.71 11.26 -29.69
N MET A 58 17.38 11.22 -29.78
CA MET A 58 16.63 11.16 -31.03
C MET A 58 16.62 12.50 -31.80
N THR A 59 17.08 13.59 -31.18
CA THR A 59 16.87 14.95 -31.71
C THR A 59 15.41 15.22 -32.06
N PHE A 60 14.49 14.76 -31.20
CA PHE A 60 13.06 14.74 -31.49
C PHE A 60 12.53 16.16 -31.76
N LYS A 61 11.87 16.34 -32.92
CA LYS A 61 11.25 17.62 -33.29
C LYS A 61 10.07 17.90 -32.36
N ALA A 62 10.18 18.95 -31.55
CA ALA A 62 9.14 19.31 -30.58
C ALA A 62 7.98 20.13 -31.16
N THR A 63 8.17 20.78 -32.31
CA THR A 63 7.18 21.69 -32.89
C THR A 63 6.13 20.94 -33.71
N ALA A 64 4.86 21.07 -33.33
CA ALA A 64 3.73 20.60 -34.12
C ALA A 64 3.48 21.53 -35.31
N THR A 65 3.72 21.06 -36.54
CA THR A 65 3.58 21.89 -37.77
C THR A 65 3.01 21.06 -38.93
N ALA A 66 2.63 21.73 -40.02
CA ALA A 66 2.16 21.05 -41.24
C ALA A 66 3.17 20.05 -41.83
N GLU A 67 4.46 20.17 -41.50
CA GLU A 67 5.51 19.24 -41.91
C GLU A 67 5.36 17.84 -41.30
N ASP A 68 4.50 17.68 -40.29
CA ASP A 68 4.20 16.39 -39.68
C ASP A 68 3.31 15.50 -40.57
N ILE A 69 2.88 16.05 -41.72
CA ILE A 69 2.03 15.40 -42.72
C ILE A 69 2.82 15.27 -44.02
N THR A 70 2.94 14.04 -44.50
CA THR A 70 3.53 13.72 -45.79
C THR A 70 2.48 13.89 -46.90
N GLY A 71 2.77 14.78 -47.85
CA GLY A 71 1.88 15.08 -48.98
C GLY A 71 1.00 16.32 -48.74
N LYS A 72 -0.13 16.39 -49.47
CA LYS A 72 -1.02 17.57 -49.42
C LYS A 72 -1.95 17.51 -48.22
N VAL A 73 -2.02 18.61 -47.48
CA VAL A 73 -3.05 18.87 -46.47
C VAL A 73 -4.40 19.20 -47.14
N LYS A 74 -5.51 19.02 -46.42
CA LYS A 74 -6.87 19.26 -46.93
C LYS A 74 -7.12 20.75 -47.19
N ASN A 75 -6.69 21.64 -46.30
CA ASN A 75 -6.89 23.07 -46.40
C ASN A 75 -5.67 23.84 -45.88
N ALA A 76 -4.74 24.18 -46.78
CA ALA A 76 -3.54 24.93 -46.42
C ALA A 76 -3.84 26.38 -45.99
N ASP A 77 -4.86 27.01 -46.58
CA ASP A 77 -5.23 28.40 -46.29
C ASP A 77 -5.91 28.55 -44.91
N HIS A 78 -6.51 27.47 -44.40
CA HIS A 78 -7.12 27.39 -43.07
C HIS A 78 -6.67 26.12 -42.33
N PHE A 79 -5.36 25.98 -42.16
CA PHE A 79 -4.75 24.81 -41.54
C PHE A 79 -5.21 24.60 -40.08
N CYS A 80 -5.86 23.47 -39.81
CA CYS A 80 -6.22 23.02 -38.47
C CYS A 80 -5.45 21.75 -38.12
N TYR A 81 -4.40 21.88 -37.30
CA TYR A 81 -3.47 20.77 -37.01
C TYR A 81 -4.17 19.49 -36.55
N GLY A 82 -5.17 19.59 -35.66
CA GLY A 82 -5.89 18.41 -35.14
C GLY A 82 -6.68 17.66 -36.20
N GLU A 83 -7.38 18.37 -37.09
CA GLU A 83 -8.13 17.74 -38.18
C GLU A 83 -7.20 17.18 -39.26
N GLU A 84 -6.17 17.93 -39.63
CA GLU A 84 -5.23 17.56 -40.68
C GLU A 84 -4.39 16.34 -40.28
N THR A 85 -3.91 16.29 -39.02
CA THR A 85 -3.18 15.13 -38.51
C THR A 85 -4.07 13.91 -38.30
N LYS A 86 -5.36 14.08 -37.96
CA LYS A 86 -6.33 12.98 -37.95
C LYS A 86 -6.45 12.35 -39.34
N LEU A 87 -6.66 13.17 -40.37
CA LEU A 87 -6.77 12.70 -41.76
C LEU A 87 -5.47 12.04 -42.24
N ALA A 88 -4.32 12.62 -41.86
CA ALA A 88 -3.02 12.06 -42.16
C ALA A 88 -2.81 10.70 -41.47
N TRP A 89 -3.21 10.56 -40.20
CA TRP A 89 -3.16 9.30 -39.48
C TRP A 89 -4.02 8.21 -40.16
N GLU A 90 -5.27 8.54 -40.50
CA GLU A 90 -6.20 7.62 -41.21
C GLU A 90 -5.65 7.17 -42.57
N ALA A 91 -4.87 8.03 -43.24
CA ALA A 91 -4.26 7.75 -44.53
C ALA A 91 -2.83 7.15 -44.44
N GLY A 92 -2.28 6.95 -43.24
CA GLY A 92 -0.89 6.50 -43.07
C GLY A 92 0.16 7.50 -43.57
N LYS A 93 -0.13 8.80 -43.45
CA LYS A 93 0.66 9.91 -43.99
C LYS A 93 1.34 10.78 -42.93
N LEU A 94 1.36 10.37 -41.66
CA LEU A 94 2.19 11.06 -40.66
C LEU A 94 3.68 10.83 -40.96
N THR A 95 4.54 11.73 -40.48
CA THR A 95 5.99 11.53 -40.60
C THR A 95 6.46 10.31 -39.83
N ALA A 96 7.56 9.71 -40.30
CA ALA A 96 8.06 8.44 -39.77
C ALA A 96 8.40 8.48 -38.27
N ASP A 97 8.89 9.62 -37.77
CA ASP A 97 9.16 9.81 -36.35
C ASP A 97 7.89 9.74 -35.49
N ILE A 98 6.76 10.30 -35.97
CA ILE A 98 5.48 10.20 -35.28
C ILE A 98 4.95 8.77 -35.35
N SER A 99 4.95 8.16 -36.54
CA SER A 99 4.44 6.80 -36.74
C SER A 99 5.19 5.76 -35.90
N GLU A 100 6.51 5.92 -35.72
CA GLU A 100 7.31 5.03 -34.88
C GLU A 100 6.97 5.18 -33.39
N GLU A 101 6.77 6.40 -32.89
CA GLU A 101 6.37 6.61 -31.50
C GLU A 101 4.93 6.10 -31.24
N GLN A 102 4.03 6.22 -32.23
CA GLN A 102 2.69 5.63 -32.17
C GLN A 102 2.72 4.11 -32.18
N ARG A 103 3.66 3.48 -32.91
CA ARG A 103 3.89 2.02 -32.84
C ARG A 103 4.26 1.61 -31.42
N LYS A 104 5.26 2.26 -30.82
CA LYS A 104 5.71 1.97 -29.44
C LYS A 104 4.56 2.10 -28.43
N LEU A 105 3.76 3.15 -28.52
CA LEU A 105 2.57 3.34 -27.68
C LEU A 105 1.51 2.26 -27.88
N THR A 106 1.29 1.84 -29.12
CA THR A 106 0.35 0.77 -29.45
C THR A 106 0.76 -0.54 -28.80
N GLU A 107 2.05 -0.85 -28.80
CA GLU A 107 2.59 -2.08 -28.25
C GLU A 107 2.75 -2.07 -26.72
N ALA A 108 2.96 -0.91 -26.10
CA ALA A 108 3.21 -0.81 -24.66
C ALA A 108 1.98 -1.12 -23.81
N ASP A 109 2.16 -1.91 -22.74
CA ASP A 109 1.19 -2.07 -21.65
C ASP A 109 1.32 -0.93 -20.61
N LEU A 110 2.54 -0.44 -20.42
CA LEU A 110 2.89 0.61 -19.47
C LEU A 110 3.75 1.68 -20.14
N VAL A 111 3.45 2.95 -19.87
CA VAL A 111 4.24 4.11 -20.32
C VAL A 111 4.78 4.90 -19.13
N ILE A 112 6.09 5.05 -19.04
CA ILE A 112 6.75 5.86 -18.00
C ILE A 112 7.32 7.12 -18.64
N PHE A 113 6.93 8.29 -18.13
CA PHE A 113 7.51 9.56 -18.54
C PHE A 113 8.59 9.97 -17.53
N GLN A 114 9.87 9.90 -17.93
CA GLN A 114 11.00 10.30 -17.08
C GLN A 114 11.53 11.68 -17.46
N PHE A 115 11.47 12.66 -16.55
CA PHE A 115 11.88 14.03 -16.85
C PHE A 115 12.26 14.87 -15.62
N PRO A 116 13.07 15.93 -15.77
CA PRO A 116 13.13 17.00 -14.77
C PRO A 116 11.90 17.91 -14.88
N MET A 117 11.25 18.24 -13.76
CA MET A 117 10.17 19.22 -13.75
C MET A 117 10.73 20.60 -14.11
N TYR A 118 10.23 21.18 -15.21
CA TYR A 118 10.53 22.54 -15.64
C TYR A 118 9.25 23.36 -15.63
N TRP A 119 9.28 24.50 -14.93
CA TRP A 119 8.13 25.41 -14.83
C TRP A 119 6.82 24.68 -14.46
N PHE A 120 6.87 23.84 -13.42
CA PHE A 120 5.72 23.10 -12.91
C PHE A 120 5.12 22.09 -13.90
N THR A 121 5.85 21.72 -14.95
CA THR A 121 5.41 20.77 -15.97
C THR A 121 6.58 20.00 -16.59
N VAL A 122 6.32 19.26 -17.66
CA VAL A 122 7.31 18.51 -18.45
C VAL A 122 8.22 19.46 -19.26
N PRO A 123 9.46 19.05 -19.62
CA PRO A 123 10.28 19.80 -20.56
C PRO A 123 9.59 20.03 -21.91
N ALA A 124 9.90 21.14 -22.58
CA ALA A 124 9.29 21.50 -23.85
C ALA A 124 9.37 20.39 -24.92
N ILE A 125 10.47 19.64 -24.97
CA ILE A 125 10.63 18.51 -25.91
C ILE A 125 9.65 17.36 -25.62
N MET A 126 9.38 17.08 -24.35
CA MET A 126 8.39 16.08 -23.93
C MET A 126 6.96 16.58 -24.18
N LYS A 127 6.69 17.87 -23.95
CA LYS A 127 5.41 18.45 -24.32
C LYS A 127 5.17 18.38 -25.83
N GLY A 128 6.20 18.68 -26.63
CA GLY A 128 6.15 18.54 -28.08
C GLY A 128 5.93 17.10 -28.55
N TRP A 129 6.53 16.12 -27.86
CA TRP A 129 6.23 14.71 -28.09
C TRP A 129 4.77 14.39 -27.81
N MET A 130 4.21 14.87 -26.69
CA MET A 130 2.79 14.68 -26.39
C MET A 130 1.90 15.30 -27.47
N ASP A 131 2.23 16.51 -27.94
CA ASP A 131 1.44 17.24 -28.96
C ASP A 131 1.49 16.59 -30.36
N ARG A 132 2.64 16.02 -30.74
CA ARG A 132 2.84 15.41 -32.07
C ARG A 132 2.43 13.95 -32.14
N VAL A 133 2.55 13.21 -31.04
CA VAL A 133 2.31 11.75 -31.01
C VAL A 133 0.88 11.41 -30.58
N LEU A 134 0.31 12.13 -29.60
CA LEU A 134 -1.06 11.88 -29.09
C LEU A 134 -2.11 12.58 -29.96
N THR A 135 -2.15 12.25 -31.26
CA THR A 135 -3.04 12.89 -32.23
C THR A 135 -4.49 12.46 -32.11
N LEU A 136 -5.40 13.33 -32.56
CA LEU A 136 -6.82 13.01 -32.72
C LEU A 136 -6.98 11.81 -33.67
N GLY A 137 -7.84 10.85 -33.29
CA GLY A 137 -8.04 9.58 -34.00
C GLY A 137 -7.17 8.45 -33.43
N PHE A 138 -5.90 8.73 -33.12
CA PHE A 138 -4.98 7.75 -32.56
C PHE A 138 -5.09 7.62 -31.03
N ALA A 139 -4.93 8.72 -30.29
CA ALA A 139 -4.85 8.70 -28.83
C ALA A 139 -6.18 9.05 -28.14
N PHE A 140 -7.05 9.80 -28.83
CA PHE A 140 -8.39 10.15 -28.35
C PHE A 140 -9.35 10.44 -29.52
N THR A 141 -10.65 10.39 -29.22
CA THR A 141 -11.70 11.02 -30.07
C THR A 141 -12.66 11.82 -29.19
N HIS A 142 -13.65 12.49 -29.79
CA HIS A 142 -14.67 13.19 -29.01
C HIS A 142 -15.51 12.22 -28.16
N GLU A 143 -15.73 11.00 -28.66
CA GLU A 143 -16.49 9.92 -28.02
C GLU A 143 -15.62 9.07 -27.08
N LYS A 144 -14.35 8.84 -27.43
CA LYS A 144 -13.42 8.00 -26.67
C LYS A 144 -12.39 8.86 -25.94
N ARG A 145 -12.73 9.22 -24.71
CA ARG A 145 -11.88 10.00 -23.79
C ARG A 145 -12.10 9.60 -22.33
N TYR A 146 -11.19 10.00 -21.44
CA TYR A 146 -11.26 9.71 -20.00
C TYR A 146 -11.45 8.21 -19.74
N SER A 147 -12.36 7.81 -18.85
CA SER A 147 -12.64 6.39 -18.56
C SER A 147 -13.11 5.56 -19.77
N GLN A 148 -13.44 6.19 -20.90
CA GLN A 148 -13.79 5.53 -22.16
C GLN A 148 -12.75 5.74 -23.26
N GLY A 149 -11.55 6.25 -22.90
CA GLY A 149 -10.47 6.57 -23.81
C GLY A 149 -9.87 5.37 -24.55
N ILE A 150 -9.10 5.65 -25.59
CA ILE A 150 -8.49 4.63 -26.45
C ILE A 150 -7.48 3.78 -25.66
N PHE A 151 -6.76 4.38 -24.71
CA PHE A 151 -5.73 3.71 -23.92
C PHE A 151 -6.21 3.20 -22.55
N LYS A 152 -7.51 2.93 -22.38
CA LYS A 152 -8.12 2.47 -21.11
C LYS A 152 -7.54 1.18 -20.51
N ASP A 153 -6.94 0.33 -21.35
CA ASP A 153 -6.34 -0.93 -20.93
C ASP A 153 -4.81 -0.82 -20.72
N LYS A 154 -4.26 0.39 -20.81
CA LYS A 154 -2.84 0.69 -20.62
C LYS A 154 -2.62 1.53 -19.36
N GLN A 155 -1.47 1.34 -18.73
CA GLN A 155 -1.04 2.13 -17.57
C GLN A 155 -0.07 3.24 -17.99
N ALA A 156 -0.09 4.36 -17.28
CA ALA A 156 0.91 5.42 -17.44
C ALA A 156 1.34 6.02 -16.11
N MET A 157 2.59 6.49 -16.02
CA MET A 157 3.14 7.11 -14.82
C MET A 157 4.06 8.27 -15.16
N LEU A 158 4.02 9.32 -14.34
CA LEU A 158 5.00 10.40 -14.34
C LEU A 158 6.12 10.05 -13.33
N SER A 159 7.37 10.05 -13.77
CA SER A 159 8.56 9.92 -12.93
C SER A 159 9.45 11.13 -13.12
N PHE A 160 9.64 11.95 -12.08
CA PHE A 160 10.35 13.21 -12.28
C PHE A 160 11.14 13.69 -11.08
N THR A 161 12.14 14.53 -11.36
CA THR A 161 12.93 15.23 -10.34
C THR A 161 12.45 16.66 -10.18
N THR A 162 12.43 17.18 -8.96
CA THR A 162 12.21 18.60 -8.70
C THR A 162 13.50 19.31 -8.33
N GLY A 163 13.56 20.64 -8.51
CA GLY A 163 14.57 21.47 -7.86
C GLY A 163 14.22 21.79 -6.40
N SER A 164 12.93 21.95 -6.11
CA SER A 164 12.41 22.30 -4.78
C SER A 164 12.22 21.08 -3.87
N GLN A 165 12.36 21.29 -2.56
CA GLN A 165 12.08 20.27 -1.53
C GLN A 165 10.58 19.99 -1.44
N GLU A 166 10.23 18.80 -0.95
CA GLU A 166 8.83 18.37 -0.77
C GLU A 166 7.99 19.35 0.05
N SER A 167 8.55 19.89 1.15
CA SER A 167 7.88 20.82 2.05
C SER A 167 7.36 22.08 1.35
N MET A 168 8.01 22.51 0.27
CA MET A 168 7.61 23.68 -0.52
C MET A 168 6.30 23.44 -1.28
N PHE A 169 5.89 22.18 -1.48
CA PHE A 169 4.64 21.80 -2.15
C PHE A 169 3.56 21.28 -1.18
N SER A 170 3.74 21.49 0.13
CA SER A 170 2.71 21.21 1.12
C SER A 170 1.58 22.25 1.06
N ALA A 171 0.48 22.03 1.80
CA ALA A 171 -0.66 22.95 1.85
C ALA A 171 -0.28 24.39 2.28
N ASN A 172 0.82 24.54 3.03
CA ASN A 172 1.36 25.84 3.45
C ASN A 172 2.70 26.17 2.76
N GLY A 173 3.10 25.38 1.76
CA GLY A 173 4.34 25.56 1.02
C GLY A 173 4.21 26.64 -0.05
N ILE A 174 5.31 27.36 -0.31
CA ILE A 174 5.31 28.50 -1.23
C ILE A 174 4.96 28.15 -2.69
N ASN A 175 5.18 26.90 -3.09
CA ASN A 175 4.87 26.43 -4.44
C ASN A 175 3.42 25.94 -4.59
N GLY A 176 2.67 25.85 -3.49
CA GLY A 176 1.32 25.30 -3.47
C GLY A 176 1.26 23.77 -3.61
N ASP A 177 0.05 23.23 -3.50
CA ASP A 177 -0.19 21.79 -3.46
C ASP A 177 0.23 21.08 -4.77
N MET A 178 1.12 20.09 -4.66
CA MET A 178 1.55 19.25 -5.80
C MET A 178 0.37 18.56 -6.51
N ASN A 179 -0.71 18.25 -5.79
CA ASN A 179 -1.90 17.64 -6.40
C ASN A 179 -2.51 18.54 -7.48
N VAL A 180 -2.48 19.86 -7.28
CA VAL A 180 -2.96 20.84 -8.27
C VAL A 180 -2.02 20.93 -9.46
N THR A 181 -0.70 20.91 -9.20
CA THR A 181 0.33 20.96 -10.24
C THR A 181 0.24 19.78 -11.20
N LEU A 182 -0.06 18.58 -10.70
CA LEU A 182 -0.09 17.36 -11.51
C LEU A 182 -1.39 17.15 -12.30
N TRP A 183 -2.50 17.77 -11.85
CA TRP A 183 -3.82 17.57 -12.45
C TRP A 183 -3.85 17.76 -13.98
N PRO A 184 -3.26 18.82 -14.58
CA PRO A 184 -3.30 19.03 -16.02
C PRO A 184 -2.61 17.91 -16.81
N LEU A 185 -1.52 17.34 -16.29
CA LEU A 185 -0.79 16.26 -16.95
C LEU A 185 -1.51 14.93 -16.78
N GLN A 186 -1.85 14.59 -15.54
CA GLN A 186 -2.45 13.30 -15.21
C GLN A 186 -3.89 13.18 -15.71
N ASN A 187 -4.76 14.16 -15.44
CA ASN A 187 -6.13 14.14 -15.93
C ASN A 187 -6.23 14.64 -17.38
N GLY A 188 -5.62 15.79 -17.67
CA GLY A 188 -5.82 16.51 -18.94
C GLY A 188 -5.11 15.90 -20.16
N ILE A 189 -4.04 15.12 -19.96
CA ILE A 189 -3.32 14.45 -21.04
C ILE A 189 -3.49 12.93 -20.93
N LEU A 190 -3.02 12.33 -19.84
CA LEU A 190 -2.94 10.87 -19.73
C LEU A 190 -4.32 10.23 -19.60
N HIS A 191 -5.09 10.63 -18.57
CA HIS A 191 -6.43 10.10 -18.36
C HIS A 191 -7.35 10.47 -19.52
N TYR A 192 -7.22 11.67 -20.10
CA TYR A 192 -7.97 12.07 -21.30
C TYR A 192 -7.82 11.07 -22.46
N CYS A 193 -6.60 10.57 -22.71
CA CYS A 193 -6.36 9.53 -23.72
C CYS A 193 -6.84 8.13 -23.27
N GLY A 194 -7.15 7.95 -22.00
CA GLY A 194 -7.72 6.74 -21.43
C GLY A 194 -6.86 6.07 -20.38
N PHE A 195 -5.59 6.44 -20.22
CA PHE A 195 -4.67 5.70 -19.36
C PHE A 195 -5.17 5.50 -17.93
N GLN A 196 -4.89 4.32 -17.40
CA GLN A 196 -4.89 4.07 -15.96
C GLN A 196 -3.63 4.72 -15.37
N VAL A 197 -3.79 5.93 -14.81
CA VAL A 197 -2.64 6.72 -14.34
C VAL A 197 -2.21 6.22 -12.97
N LEU A 198 -0.98 5.74 -12.84
CA LEU A 198 -0.38 5.34 -11.56
C LEU A 198 0.07 6.57 -10.76
N ALA A 199 0.26 6.39 -9.45
CA ALA A 199 0.82 7.43 -8.59
C ALA A 199 2.19 7.88 -9.13
N PRO A 200 2.52 9.18 -9.11
CA PRO A 200 3.78 9.66 -9.65
C PRO A 200 4.97 9.15 -8.83
N GLN A 201 6.14 9.07 -9.44
CA GLN A 201 7.41 8.99 -8.72
C GLN A 201 8.02 10.39 -8.70
N ILE A 202 8.20 10.95 -7.50
CA ILE A 202 8.80 12.27 -7.33
C ILE A 202 10.12 12.13 -6.58
N PHE A 203 11.19 12.56 -7.23
CA PHE A 203 12.50 12.67 -6.61
C PHE A 203 12.70 14.13 -6.17
N TRP A 204 12.48 14.37 -4.88
CA TRP A 204 12.52 15.71 -4.32
C TRP A 204 13.96 16.23 -4.19
N ALA A 205 14.27 17.30 -4.93
CA ALA A 205 15.51 18.06 -4.80
C ALA A 205 16.81 17.20 -4.76
N PRO A 206 17.04 16.24 -5.69
CA PRO A 206 18.22 15.36 -5.65
C PRO A 206 19.56 16.13 -5.73
N SER A 207 19.55 17.34 -6.28
CA SER A 207 20.70 18.26 -6.32
C SER A 207 21.09 18.83 -4.95
N HIS A 208 20.19 18.78 -3.96
CA HIS A 208 20.37 19.38 -2.64
C HIS A 208 20.64 18.34 -1.54
N VAL A 209 20.81 17.07 -1.90
CA VAL A 209 21.08 15.98 -0.95
C VAL A 209 22.41 15.29 -1.24
N PRO A 210 23.04 14.64 -0.23
CA PRO A 210 24.28 13.89 -0.41
C PRO A 210 24.13 12.70 -1.39
N SER A 211 25.28 12.16 -1.83
CA SER A 211 25.29 11.02 -2.75
C SER A 211 24.63 9.76 -2.17
N GLU A 212 24.75 9.55 -0.87
CA GLU A 212 24.10 8.44 -0.16
C GLU A 212 22.57 8.54 -0.25
N ALA A 213 22.01 9.73 0.03
CA ALA A 213 20.57 9.97 -0.08
C ALA A 213 20.06 9.78 -1.51
N ARG A 214 20.84 10.19 -2.53
CA ARG A 214 20.53 9.89 -3.94
C ARG A 214 20.55 8.39 -4.22
N GLY A 215 21.47 7.65 -3.62
CA GLY A 215 21.50 6.18 -3.67
C GLY A 215 20.22 5.58 -3.11
N THR A 216 19.80 6.00 -1.92
CA THR A 216 18.55 5.56 -1.28
C THR A 216 17.31 5.87 -2.13
N MET A 217 17.27 7.02 -2.79
CA MET A 217 16.18 7.36 -3.72
C MET A 217 16.10 6.36 -4.88
N LEU A 218 17.24 5.99 -5.47
CA LEU A 218 17.29 5.02 -6.57
C LEU A 218 16.94 3.60 -6.09
N GLU A 219 17.37 3.19 -4.89
CA GLU A 219 16.99 1.88 -4.33
C GLU A 219 15.51 1.78 -3.97
N SER A 220 14.92 2.86 -3.46
CA SER A 220 13.47 2.95 -3.25
C SER A 220 12.73 2.83 -4.58
N TRP A 221 13.25 3.47 -5.63
CA TRP A 221 12.71 3.37 -6.97
C TRP A 221 12.81 1.95 -7.55
N ARG A 222 13.97 1.28 -7.40
CA ARG A 222 14.14 -0.12 -7.79
C ARG A 222 13.15 -1.02 -7.08
N THR A 223 12.98 -0.85 -5.77
CA THR A 223 12.01 -1.60 -4.97
C THR A 223 10.59 -1.44 -5.52
N ARG A 224 10.17 -0.20 -5.81
CA ARG A 224 8.85 0.06 -6.40
C ARG A 224 8.69 -0.61 -7.78
N MET A 225 9.71 -0.56 -8.63
CA MET A 225 9.70 -1.22 -9.95
C MET A 225 9.47 -2.73 -9.87
N GLN A 226 9.76 -3.39 -8.76
CA GLN A 226 9.54 -4.83 -8.62
C GLN A 226 8.05 -5.22 -8.61
N GLY A 227 7.17 -4.31 -8.20
CA GLY A 227 5.72 -4.52 -8.05
C GLY A 227 4.85 -3.58 -8.89
N LEU A 228 5.44 -2.69 -9.68
CA LEU A 228 4.75 -1.59 -10.37
C LEU A 228 3.53 -2.03 -11.19
N LEU A 229 3.64 -3.13 -11.95
CA LEU A 229 2.55 -3.63 -12.80
C LEU A 229 1.30 -4.06 -12.02
N GLY A 230 1.42 -4.29 -10.71
CA GLY A 230 0.32 -4.61 -9.82
C GLY A 230 -0.25 -3.41 -9.04
N GLU A 231 0.29 -2.19 -9.24
CA GLU A 231 -0.20 -1.00 -8.53
C GLU A 231 -1.61 -0.60 -8.98
N ASN A 232 -2.42 -0.15 -8.01
CA ASN A 232 -3.71 0.47 -8.30
C ASN A 232 -3.49 1.88 -8.90
N PRO A 233 -4.29 2.28 -9.89
CA PRO A 233 -4.23 3.63 -10.44
C PRO A 233 -4.83 4.69 -9.49
N LEU A 234 -4.51 5.95 -9.76
CA LEU A 234 -5.17 7.13 -9.22
C LEU A 234 -6.67 7.13 -9.58
N ALA A 235 -7.47 7.78 -8.74
CA ALA A 235 -8.90 7.89 -8.93
C ALA A 235 -9.27 9.20 -9.65
N PHE A 236 -10.01 9.08 -10.75
CA PHE A 236 -10.60 10.18 -11.50
C PHE A 236 -12.13 10.03 -11.56
N THR A 237 -12.83 11.14 -11.78
CA THR A 237 -14.27 11.11 -12.02
C THR A 237 -14.53 10.48 -13.39
N PRO A 238 -15.23 9.33 -13.49
CA PRO A 238 -15.44 8.69 -14.78
C PRO A 238 -16.38 9.52 -15.67
N LEU A 239 -16.27 9.35 -16.99
CA LEU A 239 -17.03 10.12 -17.99
C LEU A 239 -18.55 9.93 -17.85
N ASP A 240 -19.01 8.78 -17.36
CA ASP A 240 -20.43 8.46 -17.16
C ASP A 240 -21.10 9.32 -16.07
N CYS A 241 -20.32 9.99 -15.22
CA CYS A 241 -20.80 10.94 -14.23
C CYS A 241 -21.20 12.28 -14.87
N PHE A 242 -20.90 12.51 -16.14
CA PHE A 242 -21.18 13.73 -16.87
C PHE A 242 -22.28 13.52 -17.92
N ASP A 243 -23.10 14.55 -18.12
CA ASP A 243 -24.18 14.58 -19.10
C ASP A 243 -23.68 15.16 -20.42
N GLY A 244 -23.49 14.30 -21.42
CA GLY A 244 -23.01 14.69 -22.75
C GLY A 244 -23.98 15.59 -23.52
N GLU A 245 -25.29 15.50 -23.27
CA GLU A 245 -26.30 16.33 -23.92
C GLU A 245 -26.37 17.73 -23.28
N LYS A 246 -26.00 17.83 -21.99
CA LYS A 246 -25.94 19.09 -21.25
C LYS A 246 -24.53 19.66 -21.15
N GLY A 247 -23.76 19.59 -22.24
CA GLY A 247 -22.45 20.23 -22.32
C GLY A 247 -21.41 19.65 -21.36
N TYR A 248 -21.49 18.36 -21.06
CA TYR A 248 -20.59 17.63 -20.16
C TYR A 248 -20.54 18.20 -18.73
N GLN A 249 -21.66 18.68 -18.23
CA GLN A 249 -21.81 19.02 -16.82
C GLN A 249 -22.01 17.77 -15.96
N LEU A 250 -21.63 17.84 -14.68
CA LEU A 250 -21.81 16.73 -13.75
C LEU A 250 -23.31 16.44 -13.58
N LYS A 251 -23.70 15.17 -13.63
CA LYS A 251 -25.10 14.76 -13.50
C LYS A 251 -25.66 15.12 -12.11
N PRO A 252 -26.92 15.60 -12.01
CA PRO A 252 -27.52 16.01 -10.73
C PRO A 252 -27.44 14.94 -9.64
N GLU A 253 -27.69 13.67 -9.97
CA GLU A 253 -27.64 12.55 -9.03
C GLU A 253 -26.23 12.31 -8.45
N VAL A 254 -25.17 12.61 -9.22
CA VAL A 254 -23.80 12.53 -8.74
C VAL A 254 -23.50 13.69 -7.81
N HIS A 255 -23.99 14.89 -8.15
CA HIS A 255 -23.86 16.08 -7.32
C HIS A 255 -24.56 15.89 -5.96
N GLU A 256 -25.80 15.41 -5.94
CA GLU A 256 -26.57 15.13 -4.73
C GLU A 256 -25.89 14.09 -3.84
N LYS A 257 -25.41 12.98 -4.42
CA LYS A 257 -24.66 11.93 -3.70
C LYS A 257 -23.39 12.46 -3.02
N HIS A 258 -22.81 13.54 -3.54
CA HIS A 258 -21.60 14.15 -3.01
C HIS A 258 -21.87 15.43 -2.21
N ALA A 259 -23.11 15.93 -2.14
CA ALA A 259 -23.46 17.19 -1.49
C ALA A 259 -23.09 17.19 0.01
N ALA A 260 -23.30 16.09 0.71
CA ALA A 260 -22.97 15.95 2.14
C ALA A 260 -21.50 15.57 2.41
N LYS A 261 -20.69 15.29 1.39
CA LYS A 261 -19.27 14.94 1.57
C LYS A 261 -18.42 16.17 1.79
N GLU A 262 -17.40 16.04 2.63
CA GLU A 262 -16.47 17.12 2.98
C GLU A 262 -15.56 17.52 1.81
N PHE A 263 -15.05 16.52 1.08
CA PHE A 263 -14.18 16.74 -0.07
C PHE A 263 -14.97 16.70 -1.38
N GLY A 264 -14.41 17.33 -2.41
CA GLY A 264 -14.84 17.14 -3.78
C GLY A 264 -14.58 15.73 -4.31
N LEU A 265 -14.81 15.49 -5.60
CA LEU A 265 -14.57 14.17 -6.19
C LEU A 265 -13.08 13.96 -6.47
N THR A 266 -12.44 15.00 -7.02
CA THR A 266 -11.03 15.03 -7.44
C THR A 266 -10.52 16.46 -7.32
N VAL A 267 -9.24 16.68 -7.65
CA VAL A 267 -8.66 18.04 -7.72
C VAL A 267 -9.44 18.94 -8.68
N GLY A 268 -9.70 18.51 -9.91
CA GLY A 268 -10.43 19.33 -10.90
C GLY A 268 -11.95 19.29 -10.77
N ASN A 269 -12.52 18.28 -10.10
CA ASN A 269 -13.95 18.20 -9.80
C ASN A 269 -14.19 18.42 -8.30
N HIS A 270 -13.66 19.54 -7.77
CA HIS A 270 -13.68 19.83 -6.34
C HIS A 270 -15.04 20.36 -5.84
N LEU A 271 -15.94 20.80 -6.73
CA LEU A 271 -17.30 21.29 -6.42
C LEU A 271 -17.33 22.45 -5.39
N GLY A 272 -16.30 23.29 -5.37
CA GLY A 272 -16.16 24.36 -4.37
C GLY A 272 -15.83 23.87 -2.96
N LYS A 273 -15.53 22.58 -2.79
CA LYS A 273 -15.17 21.94 -1.52
C LYS A 273 -13.67 21.78 -1.37
N ALA A 274 -13.24 21.27 -0.21
CA ALA A 274 -11.86 20.88 0.03
C ALA A 274 -11.39 19.82 -0.98
N LEU A 275 -10.12 19.88 -1.37
CA LEU A 275 -9.53 18.88 -2.26
C LEU A 275 -9.36 17.55 -1.53
N PRO A 276 -9.68 16.40 -2.15
CA PRO A 276 -9.40 15.12 -1.55
C PRO A 276 -7.88 14.96 -1.32
N PRO A 277 -7.43 14.60 -0.10
CA PRO A 277 -6.01 14.50 0.20
C PRO A 277 -5.29 13.54 -0.73
N ASN A 278 -4.14 13.96 -1.27
CA ASN A 278 -3.28 13.15 -2.14
C ASN A 278 -3.94 12.58 -3.41
N ASN A 279 -5.07 13.15 -3.89
CA ASN A 279 -5.82 12.62 -5.03
C ASN A 279 -4.98 12.34 -6.30
N GLN A 280 -3.92 13.12 -6.53
CA GLN A 280 -3.02 13.00 -7.69
C GLN A 280 -1.64 12.42 -7.32
N MET A 281 -1.41 12.17 -6.03
CA MET A 281 -0.12 11.81 -5.45
C MET A 281 -0.07 10.37 -4.95
N LYS A 282 -1.20 9.85 -4.48
CA LYS A 282 -1.35 8.48 -4.01
C LYS A 282 -2.58 7.90 -4.69
N ALA A 283 -2.51 6.64 -5.14
CA ALA A 283 -3.70 5.91 -5.54
C ALA A 283 -4.70 6.06 -4.39
N GLY A 284 -5.88 6.60 -4.70
CA GLY A 284 -6.88 6.91 -3.69
C GLY A 284 -7.01 5.69 -2.81
N SER A 285 -6.82 5.87 -1.50
CA SER A 285 -7.04 4.77 -0.57
C SER A 285 -8.52 4.42 -0.68
N SER A 286 -8.83 3.44 -1.52
CA SER A 286 -9.77 2.40 -1.13
C SER A 286 -9.32 1.73 0.18
N GLY A 287 -8.08 1.99 0.63
CA GLY A 287 -7.57 1.68 1.96
C GLY A 287 -8.47 2.22 3.07
N SER A 288 -8.91 1.30 3.91
CA SER A 288 -9.65 1.57 5.15
C SER A 288 -8.84 2.48 6.10
N PHE A 289 -9.50 2.99 7.15
CA PHE A 289 -8.81 3.68 8.24
C PHE A 289 -7.67 2.83 8.85
N ASN A 290 -7.78 1.50 8.83
CA ASN A 290 -6.69 0.60 9.25
C ASN A 290 -5.45 0.72 8.37
N SER A 291 -5.61 0.89 7.04
CA SER A 291 -4.47 1.15 6.16
C SER A 291 -3.81 2.47 6.53
N ALA A 292 -4.59 3.53 6.77
CA ALA A 292 -4.05 4.84 7.16
C ALA A 292 -3.32 4.79 8.51
N ALA A 293 -3.84 4.05 9.50
CA ALA A 293 -3.18 3.85 10.79
C ALA A 293 -1.87 3.07 10.66
N LYS A 294 -1.84 2.02 9.81
CA LYS A 294 -0.62 1.28 9.46
C LYS A 294 0.39 2.19 8.77
N ASP A 295 -0.01 2.93 7.75
CA ASP A 295 0.88 3.83 7.01
C ASP A 295 1.48 4.91 7.92
N ALA A 296 0.69 5.47 8.85
CA ALA A 296 1.17 6.43 9.84
C ALA A 296 2.21 5.83 10.80
N ALA A 297 2.05 4.56 11.20
CA ALA A 297 3.04 3.88 12.04
C ALA A 297 4.35 3.65 11.27
N VAL A 298 4.27 3.17 10.02
CA VAL A 298 5.43 2.95 9.15
C VAL A 298 6.19 4.27 8.94
N GLU A 299 5.47 5.34 8.63
CA GLU A 299 6.02 6.69 8.42
C GLU A 299 6.85 7.14 9.64
N VAL A 300 6.25 7.13 10.84
CA VAL A 300 6.93 7.63 12.05
C VAL A 300 8.09 6.74 12.47
N LEU A 301 7.94 5.41 12.44
CA LEU A 301 9.00 4.49 12.84
C LEU A 301 10.19 4.56 11.87
N THR A 302 9.93 4.63 10.57
CA THR A 302 10.98 4.80 9.54
C THR A 302 11.70 6.13 9.74
N ALA A 303 10.99 7.22 10.00
CA ALA A 303 11.59 8.52 10.28
C ALA A 303 12.47 8.53 11.55
N LYS A 304 12.21 7.63 12.50
CA LYS A 304 13.05 7.40 13.68
C LYS A 304 14.26 6.48 13.44
N GLY A 305 14.48 6.04 12.21
CA GLY A 305 15.57 5.15 11.84
C GLY A 305 15.32 3.68 12.16
N CYS A 306 14.08 3.28 12.47
CA CYS A 306 13.73 1.86 12.59
C CYS A 306 13.68 1.23 11.19
N ALA A 307 14.22 0.01 11.05
CA ALA A 307 13.88 -0.85 9.93
C ALA A 307 12.42 -1.33 10.11
N VAL A 308 11.57 -1.11 9.11
CA VAL A 308 10.15 -1.46 9.17
C VAL A 308 9.81 -2.43 8.05
N GLU A 309 9.34 -3.62 8.42
CA GLU A 309 8.76 -4.60 7.49
C GLU A 309 7.24 -4.70 7.69
N VAL A 310 6.50 -4.94 6.60
CA VAL A 310 5.03 -5.00 6.62
C VAL A 310 4.56 -6.32 6.04
N SER A 311 3.75 -7.05 6.82
CA SER A 311 2.98 -8.21 6.36
C SER A 311 1.52 -7.83 6.18
N ASP A 312 1.17 -7.26 5.02
CA ASP A 312 -0.22 -7.02 4.65
C ASP A 312 -0.87 -8.33 4.18
N LEU A 313 -1.47 -9.05 5.14
CA LEU A 313 -1.99 -10.40 4.93
C LEU A 313 -2.98 -10.50 3.76
N TYR A 314 -3.75 -9.44 3.51
CA TYR A 314 -4.70 -9.41 2.39
C TYR A 314 -3.98 -9.19 1.06
N ALA A 315 -3.02 -8.26 1.00
CA ALA A 315 -2.21 -8.05 -0.20
C ALA A 315 -1.34 -9.27 -0.55
N MET A 316 -0.88 -10.01 0.46
CA MET A 316 -0.14 -11.26 0.32
C MET A 316 -1.01 -12.45 -0.10
N MET A 317 -2.35 -12.32 -0.05
CA MET A 317 -3.28 -13.45 -0.14
C MET A 317 -2.90 -14.59 0.82
N PHE A 318 -2.56 -14.24 2.06
CA PHE A 318 -2.02 -15.19 3.03
C PHE A 318 -3.01 -16.35 3.29
N LYS A 319 -2.52 -17.59 3.17
CA LYS A 319 -3.30 -18.79 3.48
C LYS A 319 -3.57 -18.85 4.98
N ALA A 320 -4.84 -18.70 5.38
CA ALA A 320 -5.20 -18.65 6.80
C ALA A 320 -5.44 -20.01 7.45
N THR A 321 -5.38 -21.11 6.69
CA THR A 321 -5.74 -22.46 7.17
C THR A 321 -4.51 -23.28 7.52
N ALA A 322 -4.41 -23.66 8.81
CA ALA A 322 -3.40 -24.59 9.31
C ALA A 322 -3.70 -26.02 8.84
N THR A 323 -2.81 -26.62 8.05
CA THR A 323 -3.00 -27.95 7.44
C THR A 323 -1.68 -28.69 7.27
N ALA A 324 -1.71 -29.98 6.93
CA ALA A 324 -0.50 -30.75 6.64
C ALA A 324 0.35 -30.18 5.48
N GLU A 325 -0.25 -29.36 4.61
CA GLU A 325 0.45 -28.67 3.51
C GLU A 325 1.47 -27.63 3.97
N ASP A 326 1.43 -27.23 5.24
CA ASP A 326 2.40 -26.30 5.86
C ASP A 326 3.77 -26.96 6.09
N ILE A 327 3.89 -28.26 5.82
CA ILE A 327 5.08 -29.07 5.98
C ILE A 327 5.57 -29.58 4.63
N THR A 328 6.80 -29.24 4.28
CA THR A 328 7.48 -29.75 3.08
C THR A 328 8.05 -31.15 3.35
N GLY A 329 7.57 -32.14 2.60
CA GLY A 329 8.00 -33.53 2.71
C GLY A 329 7.03 -34.40 3.52
N LYS A 330 7.53 -35.49 4.10
CA LYS A 330 6.69 -36.45 4.83
C LYS A 330 6.43 -35.98 6.26
N VAL A 331 5.16 -35.95 6.65
CA VAL A 331 4.72 -35.88 8.05
C VAL A 331 5.03 -37.21 8.75
N LYS A 332 5.28 -37.16 10.06
CA LYS A 332 5.69 -38.32 10.86
C LYS A 332 4.56 -39.35 10.98
N ASN A 333 3.33 -38.90 11.20
CA ASN A 333 2.16 -39.75 11.37
C ASN A 333 0.95 -39.19 10.61
N ALA A 334 0.84 -39.55 9.33
CA ALA A 334 -0.27 -39.10 8.48
C ALA A 334 -1.64 -39.64 8.94
N ASP A 335 -1.68 -40.85 9.50
CA ASP A 335 -2.92 -41.51 9.92
C ASP A 335 -3.50 -40.91 11.21
N HIS A 336 -2.65 -40.27 12.03
CA HIS A 336 -3.02 -39.55 13.24
C HIS A 336 -2.34 -38.17 13.30
N PHE A 337 -2.63 -37.32 12.32
CA PHE A 337 -2.00 -36.01 12.17
C PHE A 337 -2.29 -35.08 13.36
N CYS A 338 -1.24 -34.69 14.09
CA CYS A 338 -1.29 -33.67 15.14
C CYS A 338 -0.50 -32.43 14.70
N TYR A 339 -1.21 -31.38 14.27
CA TYR A 339 -0.60 -30.20 13.66
C TYR A 339 0.52 -29.59 14.53
N GLY A 340 0.31 -29.46 15.84
CA GLY A 340 1.30 -28.86 16.74
C GLY A 340 2.61 -29.66 16.86
N GLU A 341 2.53 -30.99 16.91
CA GLU A 341 3.72 -31.86 16.97
C GLU A 341 4.44 -31.92 15.61
N GLU A 342 3.67 -32.07 14.54
CA GLU A 342 4.21 -32.20 13.18
C GLU A 342 4.88 -30.90 12.72
N THR A 343 4.29 -29.74 13.00
CA THR A 343 4.91 -28.44 12.68
C THR A 343 6.12 -28.14 13.53
N LYS A 344 6.17 -28.60 14.78
CA LYS A 344 7.38 -28.51 15.61
C LYS A 344 8.54 -29.27 14.96
N LEU A 345 8.31 -30.54 14.57
CA LEU A 345 9.31 -31.36 13.91
C LEU A 345 9.73 -30.77 12.56
N ALA A 346 8.78 -30.23 11.81
CA ALA A 346 9.05 -29.54 10.56
C ALA A 346 9.91 -28.29 10.76
N TRP A 347 9.61 -27.48 11.79
CA TRP A 347 10.41 -26.32 12.15
C TRP A 347 11.85 -26.71 12.52
N GLU A 348 12.03 -27.70 13.39
CA GLU A 348 13.36 -28.22 13.78
C GLU A 348 14.18 -28.72 12.57
N ALA A 349 13.49 -29.25 11.55
CA ALA A 349 14.11 -29.75 10.32
C ALA A 349 14.24 -28.72 9.20
N GLY A 350 13.79 -27.47 9.39
CA GLY A 350 13.77 -26.44 8.35
C GLY A 350 12.83 -26.76 7.18
N LYS A 351 11.71 -27.44 7.47
CA LYS A 351 10.75 -27.98 6.51
C LYS A 351 9.39 -27.30 6.52
N LEU A 352 9.22 -26.17 7.19
CA LEU A 352 7.98 -25.39 7.03
C LEU A 352 7.92 -24.77 5.62
N THR A 353 6.71 -24.44 5.15
CA THR A 353 6.55 -23.75 3.87
C THR A 353 7.19 -22.35 3.90
N ALA A 354 7.63 -21.89 2.74
CA ALA A 354 8.38 -20.64 2.62
C ALA A 354 7.62 -19.41 3.13
N ASP A 355 6.30 -19.38 2.99
CA ASP A 355 5.46 -18.30 3.53
C ASP A 355 5.49 -18.25 5.06
N ILE A 356 5.49 -19.41 5.74
CA ILE A 356 5.61 -19.46 7.20
C ILE A 356 7.03 -19.09 7.63
N SER A 357 8.05 -19.67 6.99
CA SER A 357 9.46 -19.40 7.33
C SER A 357 9.83 -17.92 7.15
N GLU A 358 9.28 -17.25 6.14
CA GLU A 358 9.49 -15.82 5.93
C GLU A 358 8.87 -14.97 7.04
N GLU A 359 7.65 -15.28 7.48
CA GLU A 359 7.02 -14.56 8.59
C GLU A 359 7.72 -14.84 9.93
N GLN A 360 8.25 -16.05 10.11
CA GLN A 360 9.09 -16.39 11.27
C GLN A 360 10.41 -15.61 11.25
N ARG A 361 11.05 -15.43 10.09
CA ARG A 361 12.24 -14.58 9.92
C ARG A 361 11.95 -13.15 10.39
N LYS A 362 10.87 -12.54 9.89
CA LYS A 362 10.45 -11.19 10.30
C LYS A 362 10.27 -11.08 11.81
N LEU A 363 9.62 -12.05 12.44
CA LEU A 363 9.45 -12.10 13.89
C LEU A 363 10.78 -12.26 14.64
N THR A 364 11.71 -13.05 14.11
CA THR A 364 13.05 -13.20 14.69
C THR A 364 13.81 -11.88 14.68
N GLU A 365 13.72 -11.11 13.61
CA GLU A 365 14.42 -9.83 13.46
C GLU A 365 13.72 -8.65 14.17
N ALA A 366 12.40 -8.71 14.36
CA ALA A 366 11.65 -7.59 14.93
C ALA A 366 11.86 -7.42 16.45
N ASP A 367 12.16 -6.20 16.90
CA ASP A 367 12.13 -5.82 18.32
C ASP A 367 10.70 -5.46 18.80
N LEU A 368 9.85 -5.02 17.87
CA LEU A 368 8.49 -4.57 18.10
C LEU A 368 7.55 -5.15 17.03
N VAL A 369 6.43 -5.71 17.47
CA VAL A 369 5.37 -6.23 16.58
C VAL A 369 4.05 -5.47 16.81
N ILE A 370 3.53 -4.81 15.78
CA ILE A 370 2.24 -4.12 15.83
C ILE A 370 1.22 -4.89 14.98
N PHE A 371 0.15 -5.35 15.62
CA PHE A 371 -0.98 -5.98 14.93
C PHE A 371 -2.04 -4.92 14.61
N GLN A 372 -2.12 -4.48 13.35
CA GLN A 372 -3.14 -3.53 12.88
C GLN A 372 -4.35 -4.26 12.27
N PHE A 373 -5.56 -4.09 12.81
CA PHE A 373 -6.75 -4.76 12.28
C PHE A 373 -8.09 -4.07 12.60
N PRO A 374 -9.16 -4.26 11.81
CA PRO A 374 -10.51 -4.01 12.28
C PRO A 374 -10.96 -5.13 13.24
N MET A 375 -11.52 -4.76 14.39
CA MET A 375 -12.11 -5.74 15.31
C MET A 375 -13.35 -6.38 14.65
N TYR A 376 -13.29 -7.68 14.42
CA TYR A 376 -14.39 -8.48 13.90
C TYR A 376 -14.80 -9.51 14.94
N TRP A 377 -16.08 -9.55 15.28
CA TRP A 377 -16.62 -10.49 16.26
C TRP A 377 -15.83 -10.51 17.58
N PHE A 378 -15.52 -9.32 18.10
CA PHE A 378 -14.79 -9.13 19.36
C PHE A 378 -13.36 -9.70 19.37
N THR A 379 -12.77 -9.94 18.19
CA THR A 379 -11.41 -10.46 18.04
C THR A 379 -10.75 -9.98 16.74
N VAL A 380 -9.58 -10.52 16.41
CA VAL A 380 -8.86 -10.29 15.15
C VAL A 380 -9.60 -10.92 13.96
N PRO A 381 -9.46 -10.39 12.73
CA PRO A 381 -9.99 -11.03 11.52
C PRO A 381 -9.47 -12.46 11.34
N ALA A 382 -10.26 -13.32 10.70
CA ALA A 382 -9.92 -14.73 10.49
C ALA A 382 -8.55 -14.95 9.82
N ILE A 383 -8.16 -14.09 8.87
CA ILE A 383 -6.84 -14.17 8.22
C ILE A 383 -5.69 -13.91 9.19
N MET A 384 -5.87 -12.99 10.14
CA MET A 384 -4.88 -12.68 11.18
C MET A 384 -4.83 -13.78 12.23
N LYS A 385 -5.98 -14.36 12.61
CA LYS A 385 -6.00 -15.53 13.48
C LYS A 385 -5.30 -16.73 12.83
N GLY A 386 -5.53 -16.96 11.55
CA GLY A 386 -4.86 -17.99 10.76
C GLY A 386 -3.35 -17.76 10.66
N TRP A 387 -2.91 -16.51 10.51
CA TRP A 387 -1.49 -16.16 10.60
C TRP A 387 -0.91 -16.50 11.97
N MET A 388 -1.61 -16.17 13.06
CA MET A 388 -1.16 -16.54 14.41
C MET A 388 -1.03 -18.07 14.55
N ASP A 389 -2.01 -18.83 14.04
CA ASP A 389 -2.03 -20.29 14.14
C ASP A 389 -0.93 -20.98 13.31
N ARG A 390 -0.59 -20.42 12.13
CA ARG A 390 0.41 -20.99 11.23
C ARG A 390 1.84 -20.55 11.55
N VAL A 391 2.03 -19.33 12.03
CA VAL A 391 3.36 -18.73 12.23
C VAL A 391 3.88 -18.92 13.65
N LEU A 392 3.01 -18.82 14.67
CA LEU A 392 3.39 -18.98 16.08
C LEU A 392 3.42 -20.46 16.49
N THR A 393 4.26 -21.25 15.82
CA THR A 393 4.32 -22.70 16.03
C THR A 393 5.05 -23.09 17.32
N LEU A 394 4.73 -24.28 17.83
CA LEU A 394 5.46 -24.93 18.92
C LEU A 394 6.94 -25.10 18.52
N GLY A 395 7.85 -24.80 19.44
CA GLY A 395 9.30 -24.77 19.21
C GLY A 395 9.80 -23.38 18.82
N PHE A 396 9.12 -22.71 17.89
CA PHE A 396 9.49 -21.37 17.42
C PHE A 396 9.03 -20.26 18.36
N ALA A 397 7.72 -20.17 18.63
CA ALA A 397 7.13 -19.05 19.38
C ALA A 397 6.91 -19.37 20.87
N PHE A 398 6.73 -20.64 21.21
CA PHE A 398 6.57 -21.10 22.58
C PHE A 398 7.03 -22.56 22.74
N THR A 399 7.24 -22.97 23.99
CA THR A 399 7.36 -24.38 24.41
C THR A 399 6.60 -24.59 25.71
N HIS A 400 6.49 -25.84 26.19
CA HIS A 400 5.84 -26.08 27.48
C HIS A 400 6.61 -25.46 28.65
N GLU A 401 7.94 -25.36 28.51
CA GLU A 401 8.89 -24.82 29.48
C GLU A 401 9.07 -23.30 29.33
N LYS A 402 9.04 -22.78 28.11
CA LYS A 402 9.21 -21.34 27.81
C LYS A 402 7.89 -20.73 27.37
N ARG A 403 7.18 -20.12 28.32
CA ARG A 403 5.91 -19.41 28.15
C ARG A 403 5.77 -18.25 29.14
N TYR A 404 4.83 -17.34 28.87
CA TYR A 404 4.58 -16.15 29.71
C TYR A 404 5.86 -15.35 29.94
N THR A 405 6.14 -14.90 31.16
CA THR A 405 7.37 -14.14 31.50
C THR A 405 8.68 -14.87 31.18
N GLN A 406 8.64 -16.19 30.95
CA GLN A 406 9.80 -17.01 30.56
C GLN A 406 9.74 -17.42 29.07
N GLY A 407 8.83 -16.84 28.29
CA GLY A 407 8.58 -17.14 26.88
C GLY A 407 9.75 -16.82 25.96
N ILE A 408 9.68 -17.32 24.72
CA ILE A 408 10.74 -17.18 23.72
C ILE A 408 10.90 -15.70 23.31
N PHE A 409 9.80 -14.95 23.25
CA PHE A 409 9.80 -13.55 22.83
C PHE A 409 9.85 -12.54 23.98
N LYS A 410 10.39 -12.93 25.15
CA LYS A 410 10.47 -12.08 26.37
C LYS A 410 11.20 -10.75 26.20
N ASP A 411 12.11 -10.67 25.24
CA ASP A 411 12.90 -9.45 24.98
C ASP A 411 12.27 -8.58 23.87
N LYS A 412 11.11 -8.99 23.32
CA LYS A 412 10.39 -8.29 22.26
C LYS A 412 9.12 -7.63 22.80
N LYS A 413 8.71 -6.52 22.18
CA LYS A 413 7.45 -5.83 22.48
C LYS A 413 6.38 -6.18 21.44
N ALA A 414 5.12 -6.25 21.88
CA ALA A 414 3.98 -6.41 20.97
C ALA A 414 2.80 -5.54 21.38
N MET A 415 2.00 -5.10 20.40
CA MET A 415 0.81 -4.28 20.64
C MET A 415 -0.31 -4.61 19.66
N LEU A 416 -1.55 -4.54 20.16
CA LEU A 416 -2.76 -4.54 19.33
C LEU A 416 -3.13 -3.09 18.98
N SER A 417 -3.26 -2.79 17.70
CA SER A 417 -3.77 -1.52 17.18
C SER A 417 -4.99 -1.79 16.32
N PHE A 418 -6.17 -1.31 16.71
CA PHE A 418 -7.38 -1.73 16.00
C PHE A 418 -8.50 -0.68 15.98
N THR A 419 -9.37 -0.82 14.99
CA THR A 419 -10.59 -0.02 14.88
C THR A 419 -11.80 -0.80 15.36
N THR A 420 -12.72 -0.17 16.06
CA THR A 420 -14.03 -0.75 16.39
C THR A 420 -15.12 -0.18 15.48
N GLY A 421 -16.22 -0.93 15.30
CA GLY A 421 -17.46 -0.35 14.75
C GLY A 421 -18.24 0.47 15.79
N SER A 422 -18.13 0.10 17.07
CA SER A 422 -18.88 0.67 18.19
C SER A 422 -18.09 1.75 18.94
N GLN A 423 -18.80 2.69 19.56
CA GLN A 423 -18.21 3.74 20.40
C GLN A 423 -17.63 3.15 21.70
N GLU A 424 -16.69 3.86 22.30
CA GLU A 424 -16.01 3.46 23.56
C GLU A 424 -17.00 3.15 24.70
N SER A 425 -18.05 3.96 24.85
CA SER A 425 -19.05 3.81 25.91
C SER A 425 -19.73 2.43 25.93
N MET A 426 -19.87 1.81 24.75
CA MET A 426 -20.46 0.47 24.62
C MET A 426 -19.60 -0.63 25.23
N PHE A 427 -18.30 -0.38 25.43
CA PHE A 427 -17.34 -1.32 26.03
C PHE A 427 -16.90 -0.94 27.46
N SER A 428 -17.66 -0.04 28.09
CA SER A 428 -17.50 0.23 29.53
C SER A 428 -18.06 -0.91 30.39
N ALA A 429 -17.81 -0.90 31.70
CA ALA A 429 -18.33 -1.90 32.63
C ALA A 429 -19.87 -2.04 32.61
N ASN A 430 -20.59 -0.97 32.24
CA ASN A 430 -22.05 -0.96 32.09
C ASN A 430 -22.50 -0.88 30.62
N GLY A 431 -21.56 -1.01 29.67
CA GLY A 431 -21.82 -0.97 28.25
C GLY A 431 -22.37 -2.29 27.73
N ILE A 432 -23.20 -2.24 26.68
CA ILE A 432 -23.89 -3.43 26.14
C ILE A 432 -22.93 -4.51 25.61
N ASN A 433 -21.72 -4.13 25.19
CA ASN A 433 -20.72 -5.07 24.69
C ASN A 433 -19.86 -5.67 25.81
N GLY A 434 -20.00 -5.18 27.05
CA GLY A 434 -19.17 -5.57 28.18
C GLY A 434 -17.77 -4.94 28.18
N ASP A 435 -17.02 -5.15 29.25
CA ASP A 435 -15.73 -4.52 29.48
C ASP A 435 -14.67 -4.93 28.43
N MET A 436 -14.07 -3.95 27.75
CA MET A 436 -12.97 -4.16 26.80
C MET A 436 -11.79 -4.93 27.41
N ASN A 437 -11.54 -4.79 28.71
CA ASN A 437 -10.46 -5.52 29.39
C ASN A 437 -10.66 -7.04 29.30
N VAL A 438 -11.91 -7.52 29.36
CA VAL A 438 -12.26 -8.94 29.21
C VAL A 438 -12.09 -9.39 27.76
N THR A 439 -12.50 -8.55 26.82
CA THR A 439 -12.40 -8.83 25.38
C THR A 439 -10.96 -9.02 24.93
N LEU A 440 -10.02 -8.23 25.47
CA LEU A 440 -8.62 -8.27 25.05
C LEU A 440 -7.79 -9.36 25.72
N TRP A 441 -8.22 -9.85 26.89
CA TRP A 441 -7.46 -10.83 27.68
C TRP A 441 -7.01 -12.06 26.88
N PRO A 442 -7.86 -12.74 26.08
CA PRO A 442 -7.42 -13.91 25.32
C PRO A 442 -6.32 -13.61 24.30
N LEU A 443 -6.34 -12.42 23.68
CA LEU A 443 -5.33 -12.04 22.69
C LEU A 443 -4.03 -11.59 23.38
N GLN A 444 -4.14 -10.70 24.36
CA GLN A 444 -2.97 -10.13 25.04
C GLN A 444 -2.29 -11.16 25.95
N ASN A 445 -3.02 -11.85 26.83
CA ASN A 445 -2.45 -12.85 27.71
C ASN A 445 -2.26 -14.20 27.00
N GLY A 446 -3.30 -14.67 26.30
CA GLY A 446 -3.35 -16.03 25.75
C GLY A 446 -2.53 -16.27 24.49
N ILE A 447 -2.23 -15.21 23.71
CA ILE A 447 -1.40 -15.31 22.50
C ILE A 447 -0.08 -14.60 22.71
N LEU A 448 -0.11 -13.28 22.92
CA LEU A 448 1.11 -12.46 22.94
C LEU A 448 1.97 -12.75 24.17
N HIS A 449 1.42 -12.59 25.37
CA HIS A 449 2.15 -12.83 26.61
C HIS A 449 2.55 -14.30 26.73
N TYR A 450 1.70 -15.24 26.31
CA TYR A 450 2.03 -16.67 26.29
C TYR A 450 3.32 -16.97 25.51
N CYS A 451 3.53 -16.35 24.34
CA CYS A 451 4.77 -16.47 23.57
C CYS A 451 5.96 -15.70 24.19
N GLY A 452 5.69 -14.81 25.13
CA GLY A 452 6.68 -14.09 25.93
C GLY A 452 6.67 -12.58 25.77
N PHE A 453 5.94 -12.03 24.79
CA PHE A 453 6.02 -10.61 24.50
C PHE A 453 5.77 -9.72 25.73
N GLN A 454 6.53 -8.63 25.80
CA GLN A 454 6.19 -7.46 26.61
C GLN A 454 5.02 -6.75 25.92
N VAL A 455 3.79 -7.06 26.35
CA VAL A 455 2.59 -6.55 25.69
C VAL A 455 2.34 -5.11 26.10
N LEU A 456 2.36 -4.19 25.15
CA LEU A 456 2.04 -2.77 25.37
C LEU A 456 0.52 -2.55 25.45
N ALA A 457 0.12 -1.43 26.06
CA ALA A 457 -1.27 -1.00 26.03
C ALA A 457 -1.79 -0.88 24.59
N PRO A 458 -3.02 -1.29 24.29
CA PRO A 458 -3.53 -1.29 22.93
C PRO A 458 -3.70 0.14 22.40
N GLN A 459 -3.73 0.29 21.08
CA GLN A 459 -4.27 1.48 20.44
C GLN A 459 -5.67 1.15 19.93
N ILE A 460 -6.70 1.83 20.46
CA ILE A 460 -8.08 1.62 20.01
C ILE A 460 -8.58 2.88 19.33
N PHE A 461 -8.98 2.73 18.07
CA PHE A 461 -9.68 3.75 17.31
C PHE A 461 -11.18 3.47 17.38
N TRP A 462 -11.87 4.22 18.24
CA TRP A 462 -13.29 4.02 18.50
C TRP A 462 -14.16 4.55 17.35
N ALA A 463 -14.87 3.65 16.67
CA ALA A 463 -15.88 3.98 15.65
C ALA A 463 -15.44 5.03 14.60
N PRO A 464 -14.26 4.89 13.94
CA PRO A 464 -13.77 5.90 13.00
C PRO A 464 -14.72 6.15 11.81
N SER A 465 -15.56 5.16 11.46
CA SER A 465 -16.59 5.28 10.42
C SER A 465 -17.76 6.18 10.80
N HIS A 466 -17.93 6.50 12.10
CA HIS A 466 -19.05 7.26 12.64
C HIS A 466 -18.66 8.69 13.05
N VAL A 467 -17.42 9.11 12.81
CA VAL A 467 -16.93 10.45 13.15
C VAL A 467 -16.54 11.24 11.89
N PRO A 468 -16.51 12.59 11.93
CA PRO A 468 -16.06 13.43 10.82
C PRO A 468 -14.59 13.18 10.43
N SER A 469 -14.16 13.66 9.26
CA SER A 469 -12.78 13.43 8.81
C SER A 469 -11.75 14.16 9.66
N GLU A 470 -12.07 15.35 10.18
CA GLU A 470 -11.25 16.08 11.13
C GLU A 470 -10.92 15.22 12.36
N ALA A 471 -11.95 14.61 12.97
CA ALA A 471 -11.77 13.70 14.09
C ALA A 471 -10.92 12.47 13.73
N ARG A 472 -11.08 11.92 12.52
CA ARG A 472 -10.20 10.85 12.01
C ARG A 472 -8.75 11.34 11.84
N GLY A 473 -8.56 12.58 11.38
CA GLY A 473 -7.26 13.24 11.30
C GLY A 473 -6.60 13.37 12.67
N THR A 474 -7.34 13.84 13.66
CA THR A 474 -6.89 13.92 15.06
C THR A 474 -6.52 12.56 15.64
N MET A 475 -7.31 11.51 15.35
CA MET A 475 -6.98 10.14 15.76
C MET A 475 -5.63 9.68 15.19
N LEU A 476 -5.39 9.92 13.89
CA LEU A 476 -4.12 9.58 13.25
C LEU A 476 -2.96 10.42 13.79
N GLU A 477 -3.18 11.68 14.15
CA GLU A 477 -2.14 12.53 14.71
C GLU A 477 -1.76 12.15 16.15
N GLY A 478 -2.75 11.82 16.98
CA GLY A 478 -2.51 11.22 18.30
C GLY A 478 -1.75 9.91 18.19
N TRP A 479 -2.06 9.11 17.17
CA TRP A 479 -1.32 7.88 16.87
C TRP A 479 0.14 8.16 16.48
N ARG A 480 0.40 9.10 15.57
CA ARG A 480 1.77 9.52 15.21
C ARG A 480 2.55 10.00 16.43
N THR A 481 1.91 10.79 17.29
CA THR A 481 2.51 11.29 18.53
C THR A 481 2.92 10.14 19.44
N ARG A 482 2.05 9.15 19.66
CA ARG A 482 2.36 7.97 20.45
C ARG A 482 3.51 7.15 19.86
N MET A 483 3.55 6.98 18.53
CA MET A 483 4.63 6.28 17.84
C MET A 483 6.02 6.88 18.10
N GLN A 484 6.12 8.18 18.39
CA GLN A 484 7.39 8.80 18.72
C GLN A 484 8.02 8.21 20.00
N GLY A 485 7.21 7.81 20.98
CA GLY A 485 7.66 7.33 22.29
C GLY A 485 7.45 5.83 22.53
N LEU A 486 6.82 5.10 21.60
CA LEU A 486 6.28 3.76 21.83
C LEU A 486 7.29 2.75 22.40
N LEU A 487 8.53 2.72 21.89
CA LEU A 487 9.56 1.79 22.37
C LEU A 487 9.94 2.02 23.84
N GLY A 488 9.71 3.21 24.39
CA GLY A 488 9.93 3.54 25.79
C GLY A 488 8.75 3.23 26.71
N GLU A 489 7.59 2.81 26.18
CA GLU A 489 6.41 2.53 27.00
C GLU A 489 6.62 1.29 27.88
N ASN A 490 6.07 1.36 29.10
CA ASN A 490 5.98 0.23 30.01
C ASN A 490 4.90 -0.75 29.51
N PRO A 491 5.12 -2.07 29.62
CA PRO A 491 4.13 -3.06 29.26
C PRO A 491 2.97 -3.14 30.26
N LEU A 492 1.91 -3.83 29.85
CA LEU A 492 0.80 -4.27 30.70
C LEU A 492 1.30 -5.25 31.77
N ALA A 493 0.61 -5.27 32.90
CA ALA A 493 0.90 -6.19 34.01
C ALA A 493 0.07 -7.48 33.89
N PHE A 494 0.77 -8.62 33.88
CA PHE A 494 0.19 -9.96 33.96
C PHE A 494 0.61 -10.66 35.26
N THR A 495 -0.12 -11.70 35.65
CA THR A 495 0.24 -12.49 36.83
C THR A 495 1.53 -13.27 36.55
N PRO A 496 2.60 -13.09 37.36
CA PRO A 496 3.86 -13.79 37.13
C PRO A 496 3.69 -15.31 37.17
N LEU A 497 4.40 -16.04 36.29
CA LEU A 497 4.35 -17.50 36.25
C LEU A 497 4.74 -18.14 37.59
N ASP A 498 5.64 -17.50 38.33
CA ASP A 498 6.17 -17.94 39.61
C ASP A 498 5.11 -17.98 40.73
N TYR A 499 3.94 -17.37 40.50
CA TYR A 499 2.80 -17.44 41.41
C TYR A 499 2.04 -18.77 41.31
N PHE A 500 2.31 -19.56 40.27
CA PHE A 500 1.65 -20.84 40.03
C PHE A 500 2.57 -22.01 40.40
N ASP A 501 1.97 -23.09 40.89
CA ASP A 501 2.66 -24.32 41.23
C ASP A 501 2.60 -25.31 40.06
N GLY A 502 3.74 -25.50 39.38
CA GLY A 502 3.84 -26.39 38.23
C GLY A 502 3.63 -27.87 38.56
N GLU A 503 3.90 -28.30 39.80
CA GLU A 503 3.67 -29.68 40.24
C GLU A 503 2.20 -29.92 40.59
N LYS A 504 1.47 -28.86 40.96
CA LYS A 504 0.04 -28.91 41.28
C LYS A 504 -0.84 -28.40 40.14
N GLY A 505 -0.52 -28.80 38.92
CA GLY A 505 -1.35 -28.52 37.74
C GLY A 505 -1.48 -27.03 37.41
N TYR A 506 -0.45 -26.24 37.69
CA TYR A 506 -0.39 -24.79 37.47
C TYR A 506 -1.52 -24.01 38.17
N GLN A 507 -1.91 -24.47 39.37
CA GLN A 507 -2.80 -23.71 40.24
C GLN A 507 -2.05 -22.62 41.00
N LEU A 508 -2.75 -21.56 41.40
CA LEU A 508 -2.15 -20.48 42.18
C LEU A 508 -1.66 -21.01 43.53
N LYS A 509 -0.44 -20.64 43.92
CA LYS A 509 0.16 -21.06 45.19
C LYS A 509 -0.67 -20.55 46.39
N PRO A 510 -0.90 -21.37 47.43
CA PRO A 510 -1.69 -20.96 48.61
C PRO A 510 -1.20 -19.65 49.26
N GLU A 511 0.11 -19.46 49.38
CA GLU A 511 0.71 -18.26 49.97
C GLU A 511 0.43 -16.99 49.16
N VAL A 512 0.28 -17.12 47.83
CA VAL A 512 -0.11 -16.01 46.96
C VAL A 512 -1.60 -15.69 47.15
N HIS A 513 -2.43 -16.72 47.25
CA HIS A 513 -3.85 -16.58 47.51
C HIS A 513 -4.10 -15.85 48.84
N GLU A 514 -3.44 -16.27 49.92
CA GLU A 514 -3.52 -15.65 51.25
C GLU A 514 -3.03 -14.20 51.23
N LYS A 515 -1.88 -13.93 50.61
CA LYS A 515 -1.32 -12.58 50.46
C LYS A 515 -2.28 -11.61 49.78
N HIS A 516 -3.13 -12.11 48.88
CA HIS A 516 -4.08 -11.31 48.12
C HIS A 516 -5.52 -11.42 48.62
N ALA A 517 -5.81 -12.21 49.66
CA ALA A 517 -7.15 -12.44 50.16
C ALA A 517 -7.86 -11.15 50.64
N ALA A 518 -7.13 -10.21 51.24
CA ALA A 518 -7.67 -8.94 51.72
C ALA A 518 -7.70 -7.80 50.67
N LYS A 519 -7.18 -8.02 49.45
CA LYS A 519 -7.21 -7.01 48.38
C LYS A 519 -8.61 -6.91 47.77
N GLU A 520 -9.03 -5.69 47.44
CA GLU A 520 -10.33 -5.40 46.79
C GLU A 520 -10.40 -6.03 45.40
N PHE A 521 -9.36 -5.84 44.60
CA PHE A 521 -9.27 -6.35 43.24
C PHE A 521 -8.55 -7.70 43.17
N GLY A 522 -8.84 -8.46 42.13
CA GLY A 522 -8.05 -9.62 41.73
C GLY A 522 -6.64 -9.23 41.26
N LEU A 523 -5.88 -10.21 40.74
CA LEU A 523 -4.52 -9.95 40.24
C LEU A 523 -4.54 -9.32 38.86
N THR A 524 -5.38 -9.86 37.98
CA THR A 524 -5.54 -9.48 36.57
C THR A 524 -6.96 -9.85 36.13
N VAL A 525 -7.30 -9.56 34.87
CA VAL A 525 -8.60 -9.97 34.30
C VAL A 525 -8.82 -11.48 34.38
N GLY A 526 -7.86 -12.31 33.95
CA GLY A 526 -8.01 -13.76 33.98
C GLY A 526 -7.75 -14.40 35.34
N ASN A 527 -6.98 -13.75 36.21
CA ASN A 527 -6.74 -14.19 37.59
C ASN A 527 -7.46 -13.27 38.59
N HIS A 528 -8.77 -13.14 38.43
CA HIS A 528 -9.60 -12.22 39.21
C HIS A 528 -9.95 -12.74 40.62
N LEU A 529 -9.75 -14.04 40.89
CA LEU A 529 -9.97 -14.67 42.20
C LEU A 529 -11.40 -14.51 42.76
N GLY A 530 -12.40 -14.41 41.87
CA GLY A 530 -13.79 -14.12 42.26
C GLY A 530 -14.04 -12.69 42.74
N LYS A 531 -13.06 -11.78 42.58
CA LYS A 531 -13.12 -10.38 43.00
C LYS A 531 -13.36 -9.43 41.83
N ALA A 532 -13.47 -8.13 42.13
CA ALA A 532 -13.53 -7.08 41.12
C ALA A 532 -12.26 -7.08 40.24
N LEU A 533 -12.44 -6.75 38.96
CA LEU A 533 -11.32 -6.67 38.01
C LEU A 533 -10.47 -5.43 38.32
N PRO A 534 -9.12 -5.51 38.29
CA PRO A 534 -8.30 -4.33 38.41
C PRO A 534 -8.61 -3.36 37.25
N PRO A 535 -8.84 -2.06 37.53
CA PRO A 535 -9.26 -1.12 36.51
C PRO A 535 -8.20 -0.96 35.42
N ASN A 536 -8.63 -1.03 34.16
CA ASN A 536 -7.77 -0.85 32.97
C ASN A 536 -6.60 -1.85 32.85
N ASN A 537 -6.66 -3.02 33.49
CA ASN A 537 -5.56 -4.00 33.50
C ASN A 537 -5.03 -4.37 32.11
N GLN A 538 -5.88 -4.37 31.08
CA GLN A 538 -5.54 -4.69 29.69
C GLN A 538 -5.48 -3.46 28.78
N MET A 539 -5.74 -2.28 29.34
CA MET A 539 -5.92 -1.02 28.61
C MET A 539 -4.86 0.04 28.91
N LYS A 540 -4.24 -0.01 30.09
CA LYS A 540 -3.18 0.92 30.52
C LYS A 540 -2.03 0.15 31.16
N ALA A 541 -0.81 0.63 30.96
CA ALA A 541 0.37 0.06 31.60
C ALA A 541 0.15 -0.05 33.13
N GLY A 542 0.68 -1.13 33.72
CA GLY A 542 0.65 -1.28 35.17
C GLY A 542 1.46 -0.17 35.84
N VAL A 543 0.92 0.39 36.93
CA VAL A 543 1.68 1.28 37.83
C VAL A 543 2.60 0.44 38.70
#